data_AF-A0A9Q0VFE2-F1
#
_entry.id   AF-A0A9Q0VFE2-F1
#
_cell.length_a   1.000
_cell.length_b   1.000
_cell.length_c   1.000
_cell.angle_alpha   90.00
_cell.angle_beta   90.00
_cell.angle_gamma   90.00
#
_symmetry.space_group_name_H-M   'P 1'
#
loop_
_entity.id
_entity.type
_entity.pdbx_description
1 polymer ?
#
loop_
_entity_poly.entity_id
_entity_poly.type
_entity_poly.pdbx_seq_one_letter_code
_entity_poly.pdbx_strand_id
1 'polypeptide(L)'
;MFSLWAVSPRKNGGLSFSTADVGEVLAFSGLGLLLFQLFIYPLVERNFGPVMVSRAGAVLTIPLLSSYPFIAILKGLAPMLLINCASILKNVLAVSITTGLFLLQNRSVTQQQRGAANGISMSAMSLFKAIGPAAGGSLFSWAQKRQNAFLFPGDQMVFFILNIIEVLGLLLTFKPFLALPDDNIS
;
A
#
# COMPACT_ATOMS: atom_id res chain seq x y z
N MET A 1 10.88 1.00 6.14
CA MET A 1 10.61 0.44 7.49
C MET A 1 11.14 -0.98 7.62
N PHE A 2 10.78 -1.90 6.71
CA PHE A 2 11.32 -3.28 6.67
C PHE A 2 12.86 -3.37 6.70
N SER A 3 13.56 -2.60 5.87
CA SER A 3 15.03 -2.62 5.81
C SER A 3 15.71 -2.20 7.11
N LEU A 4 15.16 -1.20 7.80
CA LEU A 4 15.69 -0.72 9.09
C LEU A 4 15.45 -1.73 10.23
N TRP A 5 14.32 -2.44 10.19
CA TRP A 5 13.99 -3.48 11.15
C TRP A 5 14.81 -4.76 10.93
N ALA A 6 15.02 -5.17 9.67
CA ALA A 6 15.79 -6.36 9.31
C ALA A 6 17.28 -6.24 9.68
N VAL A 7 17.88 -5.05 9.50
CA VAL A 7 19.28 -4.77 9.87
C VAL A 7 19.46 -4.58 11.39
N SER A 8 18.39 -4.29 12.13
CA SER A 8 18.48 -4.04 13.57
C SER A 8 18.99 -5.28 14.33
N PRO A 9 19.84 -5.10 15.36
CA PRO A 9 20.35 -6.21 16.16
C PRO A 9 19.23 -7.07 16.75
N ARG A 10 19.42 -8.39 16.83
CA ARG A 10 18.44 -9.31 17.44
C ARG A 10 18.00 -8.91 18.85
N LYS A 11 18.85 -8.24 19.63
CA LYS A 11 18.51 -7.70 20.96
C LYS A 11 17.36 -6.68 20.94
N ASN A 12 17.16 -6.01 19.81
CA ASN A 12 16.15 -4.98 19.58
C ASN A 12 14.95 -5.53 18.77
N GLY A 13 14.82 -6.85 18.61
CA GLY A 13 13.74 -7.49 17.86
C GLY A 13 13.89 -7.46 16.34
N GLY A 14 15.07 -7.12 15.81
CA GLY A 14 15.41 -7.21 14.38
C GLY A 14 16.06 -8.54 14.00
N LEU A 15 16.40 -8.72 12.72
CA LEU A 15 16.92 -9.99 12.19
C LEU A 15 18.46 -10.08 12.20
N SER A 16 19.17 -8.99 12.51
CA SER A 16 20.63 -8.86 12.32
C SER A 16 21.09 -9.20 10.90
N PHE A 17 20.26 -8.91 9.90
CA PHE A 17 20.64 -9.12 8.51
C PHE A 17 21.70 -8.12 8.09
N SER A 18 22.66 -8.57 7.27
CA SER A 18 23.57 -7.65 6.62
C SER A 18 22.79 -6.80 5.61
N THR A 19 23.34 -5.65 5.25
CA THR A 19 22.77 -4.80 4.20
C THR A 19 22.66 -5.54 2.86
N ALA A 20 23.54 -6.53 2.64
CA ALA A 20 23.52 -7.40 1.46
C ALA A 20 22.33 -8.39 1.48
N ASP A 21 22.07 -9.05 2.60
CA ASP A 21 20.93 -9.99 2.74
C ASP A 21 19.59 -9.26 2.57
N VAL A 22 19.51 -8.03 3.10
CA VAL A 22 18.33 -7.16 2.88
C VAL A 22 18.19 -6.79 1.41
N GLY A 23 19.31 -6.50 0.73
CA GLY A 23 19.34 -6.24 -0.70
C GLY A 23 18.85 -7.43 -1.53
N GLU A 24 19.28 -8.64 -1.19
CA GLU A 24 18.88 -9.87 -1.88
C GLU A 24 17.39 -10.19 -1.69
N VAL A 25 16.87 -10.09 -0.46
CA VAL A 25 15.44 -10.27 -0.19
C VAL A 25 14.60 -9.23 -0.93
N LEU A 26 15.05 -7.98 -0.99
CA LEU A 26 14.38 -6.93 -1.78
C LEU A 26 14.43 -7.23 -3.29
N ALA A 27 15.54 -7.76 -3.79
CA ALA A 27 15.69 -8.13 -5.20
C ALA A 27 14.76 -9.29 -5.59
N PHE A 28 14.72 -10.38 -4.80
CA PHE A 28 13.80 -11.49 -5.01
C PHE A 28 12.33 -11.06 -4.89
N SER A 29 12.01 -10.24 -3.89
CA SER A 29 10.65 -9.69 -3.74
C SER A 29 10.27 -8.80 -4.92
N GLY A 30 11.20 -7.98 -5.42
CA GLY A 30 11.03 -7.14 -6.60
C GLY A 30 10.79 -7.96 -7.87
N LEU A 31 11.54 -9.05 -8.05
CA LEU A 31 11.34 -9.97 -9.17
C LEU A 31 9.98 -10.66 -9.09
N GLY A 32 9.58 -11.14 -7.91
CA GLY A 32 8.27 -11.76 -7.70
C GLY A 32 7.11 -10.80 -7.98
N LEU A 33 7.22 -9.55 -7.52
CA LEU A 33 6.27 -8.48 -7.85
C LEU A 33 6.21 -8.21 -9.35
N LEU A 34 7.35 -8.19 -10.03
CA LEU A 34 7.42 -7.97 -11.48
C LEU A 34 6.75 -9.11 -12.26
N LEU A 35 6.97 -10.37 -11.86
CA LEU A 35 6.30 -11.53 -12.45
C LEU A 35 4.79 -11.49 -12.22
N PHE A 36 4.34 -11.17 -11.00
CA PHE A 36 2.93 -10.97 -10.70
C PHE A 36 2.34 -9.89 -11.61
N GLN A 37 3.04 -8.78 -11.80
CA GLN A 37 2.58 -7.65 -12.59
C GLN A 37 2.51 -7.94 -14.09
N LEU A 38 3.45 -8.72 -14.62
CA LEU A 38 3.51 -9.06 -16.04
C LEU A 38 2.52 -10.15 -16.43
N PHE A 39 2.35 -11.15 -15.56
CA PHE A 39 1.58 -12.35 -15.92
C PHE A 39 0.22 -12.41 -15.22
N ILE A 40 0.14 -12.13 -13.93
CA ILE A 40 -1.09 -12.35 -13.15
C ILE A 40 -2.02 -11.14 -13.24
N TYR A 41 -1.48 -9.93 -13.03
CA TYR A 41 -2.28 -8.70 -13.02
C TYR A 41 -3.05 -8.48 -14.33
N PRO A 42 -2.49 -8.68 -15.54
CA PRO A 42 -3.23 -8.46 -16.79
C PRO A 42 -4.36 -9.48 -16.99
N LEU A 43 -4.18 -10.73 -16.55
CA LEU A 43 -5.26 -11.73 -16.58
C LEU A 43 -6.42 -11.32 -15.67
N VAL A 44 -6.10 -10.85 -14.47
CA VAL A 44 -7.11 -10.40 -13.50
C VAL A 44 -7.80 -9.11 -13.99
N GLU A 45 -7.04 -8.14 -14.51
CA GLU A 45 -7.58 -6.88 -15.06
C GLU A 45 -8.46 -7.13 -16.27
N ARG A 46 -8.09 -8.03 -17.19
CA ARG A 46 -8.91 -8.37 -18.36
C ARG A 46 -10.26 -8.98 -17.97
N ASN A 47 -10.31 -9.75 -16.87
CA ASN A 47 -11.54 -10.42 -16.45
C ASN A 47 -12.45 -9.54 -15.57
N PHE A 48 -11.88 -8.66 -14.73
CA PHE A 48 -12.64 -7.88 -13.75
C PHE A 48 -12.65 -6.37 -14.01
N GLY A 49 -11.76 -5.88 -14.87
CA GLY A 49 -11.54 -4.46 -15.13
C GLY A 49 -10.71 -3.77 -14.03
N PRO A 50 -10.02 -2.67 -14.36
CA PRO A 50 -9.09 -2.01 -13.44
C PRO A 50 -9.79 -1.39 -12.23
N VAL A 51 -11.05 -0.96 -12.38
CA VAL A 51 -11.84 -0.38 -11.29
C VAL A 51 -12.17 -1.42 -10.22
N MET A 52 -12.65 -2.59 -10.63
CA MET A 52 -13.04 -3.64 -9.69
C MET A 52 -11.82 -4.20 -8.96
N VAL A 53 -10.70 -4.39 -9.67
CA VAL A 53 -9.43 -4.83 -9.07
C VAL A 53 -8.91 -3.82 -8.04
N SER A 54 -8.96 -2.52 -8.37
CA SER A 54 -8.55 -1.46 -7.44
C SER A 54 -9.47 -1.40 -6.21
N ARG A 55 -10.79 -1.50 -6.40
CA ARG A 55 -11.78 -1.51 -5.31
C ARG A 55 -11.62 -2.74 -4.41
N ALA A 56 -11.49 -3.93 -5.00
CA ALA A 56 -11.26 -5.16 -4.24
C ALA A 56 -9.95 -5.06 -3.45
N GLY A 57 -8.89 -4.51 -4.05
CA GLY A 57 -7.61 -4.29 -3.37
C GLY A 57 -7.73 -3.35 -2.17
N ALA A 58 -8.44 -2.24 -2.32
CA ALA A 58 -8.69 -1.29 -1.24
C ALA A 58 -9.54 -1.92 -0.11
N VAL A 59 -10.61 -2.64 -0.47
CA VAL A 59 -11.46 -3.36 0.48
C VAL A 59 -10.67 -4.42 1.26
N LEU A 60 -9.75 -5.15 0.61
CA LEU A 60 -8.90 -6.14 1.28
C LEU A 60 -7.80 -5.50 2.15
N THR A 61 -7.36 -4.28 1.81
CA THR A 61 -6.35 -3.55 2.57
C THR A 61 -6.89 -3.06 3.91
N ILE A 62 -8.19 -2.76 4.02
CA ILE A 62 -8.84 -2.33 5.27
C ILE A 62 -8.73 -3.37 6.41
N PRO A 63 -9.27 -4.61 6.28
CA PRO A 63 -9.16 -5.62 7.33
C PRO A 63 -7.70 -6.04 7.55
N LEU A 64 -6.87 -5.99 6.50
CA LEU A 64 -5.44 -6.25 6.63
C LEU A 64 -4.79 -5.23 7.57
N LEU A 65 -4.99 -3.93 7.37
CA LEU A 65 -4.48 -2.87 8.26
C LEU A 65 -5.06 -2.98 9.67
N SER A 66 -6.34 -3.29 9.81
CA SER A 66 -6.97 -3.51 11.12
C SER A 66 -6.39 -4.72 11.86
N SER A 67 -5.84 -5.71 11.15
CA SER A 67 -5.23 -6.89 11.78
C SER A 67 -3.86 -6.63 12.42
N TYR A 68 -3.13 -5.58 12.00
CA TYR A 68 -1.76 -5.30 12.46
C TYR A 68 -1.63 -5.15 13.99
N PRO A 69 -2.49 -4.37 14.68
CA PRO A 69 -2.45 -4.27 16.13
C PRO A 69 -2.65 -5.61 16.86
N PHE A 70 -3.47 -6.51 16.30
CA PHE A 70 -3.75 -7.82 16.90
C PHE A 70 -2.58 -8.79 16.72
N ILE A 71 -1.90 -8.74 15.56
CA ILE A 71 -0.70 -9.54 15.32
C ILE A 71 0.41 -9.15 16.31
N ALA A 72 0.47 -7.88 16.73
CA ALA A 72 1.46 -7.39 17.70
C ALA A 72 1.25 -7.94 19.13
N ILE A 73 0.07 -8.49 19.46
CA ILE A 73 -0.23 -9.07 20.79
C ILE A 73 0.35 -10.50 20.91
N LEU A 74 0.60 -11.17 19.78
CA LEU A 74 1.14 -12.53 19.75
C LEU A 74 2.60 -12.57 20.22
N LYS A 75 3.01 -13.69 20.82
CA LYS A 75 4.39 -13.90 21.32
C LYS A 75 5.08 -15.02 20.53
N GLY A 76 6.41 -14.98 20.42
CA GLY A 76 7.22 -16.01 19.75
C GLY A 76 7.50 -15.70 18.26
N LEU A 77 7.59 -16.73 17.42
CA LEU A 77 7.90 -16.61 15.98
C LEU A 77 6.68 -16.22 15.12
N ALA A 78 5.46 -16.42 15.63
CA ALA A 78 4.22 -16.17 14.89
C ALA A 78 4.04 -14.71 14.41
N PRO A 79 4.32 -13.65 15.22
CA PRO A 79 4.23 -12.27 14.76
C PRO A 79 5.17 -11.97 13.58
N MET A 80 6.39 -12.50 13.59
CA MET A 80 7.34 -12.29 12.50
C MET A 80 6.79 -12.88 11.19
N LEU A 81 6.31 -14.12 11.21
CA LEU A 81 5.76 -14.76 10.01
C LEU A 81 4.51 -14.01 9.51
N LEU A 82 3.57 -13.69 10.41
CA LEU A 82 2.33 -13.00 10.06
C LEU A 82 2.57 -11.59 9.51
N ILE A 83 3.48 -10.80 10.12
CA ILE A 83 3.81 -9.45 9.64
C ILE A 83 4.49 -9.51 8.27
N ASN A 84 5.36 -10.50 8.01
CA ASN A 84 5.99 -10.67 6.70
C ASN A 84 4.94 -11.02 5.63
N CYS A 85 4.07 -12.00 5.89
CA CYS A 85 2.97 -12.34 4.99
C CYS A 85 2.04 -11.14 4.74
N ALA A 86 1.63 -10.44 5.80
CA ALA A 86 0.78 -9.24 5.70
C ALA A 86 1.46 -8.13 4.90
N SER A 87 2.77 -7.93 5.06
CA SER A 87 3.53 -6.93 4.32
C SER A 87 3.63 -7.27 2.84
N ILE A 88 3.86 -8.54 2.48
CA ILE A 88 3.86 -9.00 1.09
C ILE A 88 2.47 -8.77 0.47
N LEU A 89 1.42 -9.22 1.15
CA LEU A 89 0.05 -9.04 0.69
C LEU A 89 -0.28 -7.55 0.49
N LYS A 90 0.05 -6.69 1.45
CA LYS A 90 -0.16 -5.25 1.36
C LYS A 90 0.57 -4.64 0.16
N ASN A 91 1.80 -5.07 -0.14
CA ASN A 91 2.53 -4.59 -1.31
C ASN A 91 1.85 -5.02 -2.62
N VAL A 92 1.40 -6.27 -2.72
CA VAL A 92 0.67 -6.77 -3.89
C VAL A 92 -0.62 -5.98 -4.13
N LEU A 93 -1.39 -5.73 -3.06
CA LEU A 93 -2.62 -4.92 -3.13
C LEU A 93 -2.31 -3.48 -3.55
N ALA A 94 -1.31 -2.85 -2.93
CA ALA A 94 -0.93 -1.47 -3.23
C ALA A 94 -0.45 -1.28 -4.68
N VAL A 95 0.35 -2.22 -5.19
CA VAL A 95 0.78 -2.22 -6.59
C VAL A 95 -0.42 -2.40 -7.51
N SER A 96 -1.32 -3.33 -7.21
CA SER A 96 -2.54 -3.56 -8.00
C SER A 96 -3.42 -2.31 -8.12
N ILE A 97 -3.66 -1.61 -7.00
CA ILE A 97 -4.40 -0.34 -6.99
C ILE A 97 -3.68 0.72 -7.82
N THR A 98 -2.37 0.86 -7.63
CA THR A 98 -1.57 1.87 -8.35
C THR A 98 -1.60 1.65 -9.85
N THR A 99 -1.45 0.40 -10.30
CA THR A 99 -1.54 0.06 -11.72
C THR A 99 -2.93 0.31 -12.27
N GLY A 100 -3.99 -0.05 -11.53
CA GLY A 100 -5.36 0.21 -11.93
C GLY A 100 -5.63 1.70 -12.16
N LEU A 101 -5.15 2.55 -11.24
CA LEU A 101 -5.24 4.01 -11.37
C LEU A 101 -4.44 4.54 -12.58
N PHE A 102 -3.23 4.04 -12.82
CA PHE A 102 -2.47 4.41 -14.02
C PHE A 102 -3.20 4.02 -15.30
N LEU A 103 -3.82 2.83 -15.35
CA LEU A 103 -4.55 2.39 -16.52
C LEU A 103 -5.78 3.26 -16.77
N LEU A 104 -6.54 3.59 -15.72
CA LEU A 104 -7.66 4.50 -15.80
C LEU A 104 -7.22 5.88 -16.30
N GLN A 105 -6.15 6.45 -15.76
CA GLN A 105 -5.62 7.73 -16.20
C GLN A 105 -5.21 7.71 -17.68
N ASN A 106 -4.56 6.64 -18.15
CA ASN A 106 -4.16 6.51 -19.55
C ASN A 106 -5.36 6.30 -20.50
N ARG A 107 -6.47 5.74 -20.01
CA ARG A 107 -7.74 5.62 -20.76
C ARG A 107 -8.52 6.94 -20.80
N SER A 108 -8.41 7.78 -19.77
CA SER A 108 -9.10 9.07 -19.67
C SER A 108 -8.45 10.20 -20.49
N VAL A 109 -7.28 10.00 -21.09
CA VAL A 109 -6.59 11.02 -21.89
C VAL A 109 -6.23 10.49 -23.28
N THR A 110 -6.19 11.40 -24.25
CA THR A 110 -5.76 11.09 -25.62
C THR A 110 -4.29 10.64 -25.65
N GLN A 111 -3.94 9.80 -26.62
CA GLN A 111 -2.59 9.22 -26.75
C GLN A 111 -1.47 10.27 -26.70
N GLN A 112 -1.68 11.42 -27.35
CA GLN A 112 -0.73 12.52 -27.41
C GLN A 112 -0.49 13.19 -26.05
N GLN A 113 -1.48 13.14 -25.15
CA GLN A 113 -1.44 13.77 -23.84
C GLN A 113 -1.06 12.81 -22.70
N ARG A 114 -0.92 11.50 -22.97
CA ARG A 114 -0.54 10.50 -21.95
C ARG A 114 0.76 10.84 -21.25
N GLY A 115 1.75 11.36 -21.99
CA GLY A 115 3.03 11.79 -21.42
C GLY A 115 2.86 12.92 -20.39
N ALA A 116 2.11 13.96 -20.74
CA ALA A 116 1.83 15.08 -19.84
C ALA A 116 1.01 14.65 -18.62
N ALA A 117 -0.04 13.84 -18.82
CA ALA A 117 -0.87 13.32 -17.74
C ALA A 117 -0.07 12.47 -16.75
N ASN A 118 0.74 11.53 -17.26
CA ASN A 118 1.63 10.71 -16.44
C ASN A 118 2.69 11.57 -15.72
N GLY A 119 3.23 12.61 -16.36
CA GLY A 119 4.16 13.55 -15.73
C GLY A 119 3.56 14.33 -14.56
N ILE A 120 2.33 14.82 -14.70
CA ILE A 120 1.58 15.49 -13.62
C ILE A 120 1.33 14.51 -12.46
N SER A 121 0.84 13.32 -12.78
CA SER A 121 0.56 12.27 -11.79
C SER A 121 1.80 11.84 -11.01
N MET A 122 2.93 11.63 -11.71
CA MET A 122 4.20 11.26 -11.09
C MET A 122 4.78 12.40 -10.24
N SER A 123 4.59 13.66 -10.66
CA SER A 123 4.99 14.83 -9.86
C SER A 123 4.20 14.93 -8.56
N ALA A 124 2.87 14.81 -8.64
CA ALA A 124 2.00 14.82 -7.47
C ALA A 124 2.32 13.65 -6.52
N MET A 125 2.49 12.44 -7.07
CA MET A 125 2.88 11.27 -6.28
C MET A 125 4.23 11.47 -5.59
N SER A 126 5.21 12.08 -6.26
CA SER A 126 6.54 12.35 -5.70
C SER A 126 6.48 13.36 -4.56
N LEU A 127 5.64 14.39 -4.67
CA LEU A 127 5.38 15.34 -3.58
C LEU A 127 4.81 14.63 -2.35
N PHE A 128 3.80 13.77 -2.52
CA PHE A 128 3.24 12.98 -1.42
C PHE A 128 4.25 11.98 -0.85
N LYS A 129 5.11 11.37 -1.69
CA LYS A 129 6.21 10.50 -1.23
C LYS A 129 7.24 11.26 -0.40
N ALA A 130 7.49 12.54 -0.69
CA ALA A 130 8.39 13.38 0.09
C ALA A 130 7.78 13.76 1.46
N ILE A 131 6.50 14.12 1.49
CA ILE A 131 5.81 14.57 2.71
C ILE A 131 5.38 13.39 3.60
N GLY A 132 5.05 12.25 2.99
CA GLY A 132 4.48 11.07 3.65
C GLY A 132 5.26 10.58 4.87
N PRO A 133 6.60 10.40 4.79
CA PRO A 133 7.40 9.99 5.95
C PRO A 133 7.34 10.97 7.12
N ALA A 134 7.36 12.28 6.86
CA ALA A 134 7.30 13.30 7.91
C ALA A 134 5.92 13.36 8.57
N ALA A 135 4.86 13.32 7.77
CA ALA A 135 3.48 13.28 8.25
C ALA A 135 3.20 11.98 9.05
N GLY A 136 3.61 10.83 8.52
CA GLY A 136 3.47 9.53 9.17
C GLY A 136 4.27 9.44 10.46
N GLY A 137 5.51 9.95 10.48
CA GLY A 137 6.34 10.00 11.68
C GLY A 137 5.78 10.90 12.77
N SER A 138 5.24 12.07 12.39
CA SER A 138 4.58 13.00 13.32
C SER A 138 3.31 12.38 13.91
N LEU A 139 2.49 11.74 13.07
CA LEU A 139 1.29 11.03 13.50
C LEU A 139 1.63 9.90 14.47
N PHE A 140 2.65 9.10 14.14
CA PHE A 140 3.11 8.01 15.00
C PHE A 140 3.64 8.51 16.35
N SER A 141 4.46 9.57 16.35
CA SER A 141 4.97 10.21 17.58
C SER A 141 3.84 10.74 18.47
N TRP A 142 2.82 11.34 17.87
CA TRP A 142 1.61 11.78 18.58
C TRP A 142 0.80 10.61 19.15
N ALA A 143 0.66 9.53 18.39
CA ALA A 143 -0.04 8.32 18.82
C ALA A 143 0.66 7.65 20.01
N GLN A 144 1.99 7.62 20.01
CA GLN A 144 2.81 7.09 21.12
C GLN A 144 2.64 7.87 22.44
N LYS A 145 2.21 9.13 22.40
CA LYS A 145 1.86 9.89 23.63
C LYS A 145 0.50 9.51 24.23
N ARG A 146 -0.32 8.72 23.51
CA ARG A 146 -1.69 8.33 23.87
C ARG A 146 -1.82 6.84 24.24
N GLN A 147 -0.77 6.22 24.78
CA GLN A 147 -0.83 4.80 25.19
C GLN A 147 -1.90 4.52 26.25
N ASN A 148 -2.23 5.51 27.10
CA ASN A 148 -3.21 5.36 28.19
C ASN A 148 -4.61 5.88 27.81
N ALA A 149 -4.87 6.16 26.53
CA ALA A 149 -6.19 6.64 26.09
C ALA A 149 -7.24 5.51 26.13
N PHE A 150 -8.47 5.85 26.52
CA PHE A 150 -9.60 4.91 26.58
C PHE A 150 -10.05 4.44 25.18
N LEU A 151 -9.91 5.29 24.16
CA LEU A 151 -10.30 4.98 22.78
C LEU A 151 -9.04 4.91 21.88
N PHE A 152 -8.82 3.74 21.26
CA PHE A 152 -7.68 3.44 20.36
C PHE A 152 -6.31 3.87 20.91
N PRO A 153 -5.78 3.18 21.94
CA PRO A 153 -4.49 3.51 22.53
C PRO A 153 -3.34 3.30 21.55
N GLY A 154 -2.38 4.23 21.59
CA GLY A 154 -1.10 4.10 20.89
C GLY A 154 -1.26 3.86 19.39
N ASP A 155 -0.66 2.77 18.92
CA ASP A 155 -0.55 2.44 17.49
C ASP A 155 -1.90 2.16 16.82
N GLN A 156 -2.92 1.74 17.59
CA GLN A 156 -4.26 1.51 17.06
C GLN A 156 -4.85 2.76 16.40
N MET A 157 -4.55 3.94 16.95
CA MET A 157 -5.00 5.22 16.39
C MET A 157 -4.38 5.48 15.01
N VAL A 158 -3.12 5.09 14.80
CA VAL A 158 -2.44 5.24 13.51
C VAL A 158 -3.11 4.37 12.46
N PHE A 159 -3.34 3.08 12.77
CA PHE A 159 -4.01 2.17 11.85
C PHE A 159 -5.46 2.57 11.58
N PHE A 160 -6.16 3.12 12.58
CA PHE A 160 -7.51 3.66 12.40
C PHE A 160 -7.53 4.85 11.42
N ILE A 161 -6.62 5.81 11.58
CA ILE A 161 -6.51 6.96 10.66
C ILE A 161 -6.14 6.50 9.24
N LEU A 162 -5.21 5.55 9.11
CA LEU A 162 -4.87 4.96 7.81
C LEU A 162 -6.07 4.27 7.16
N ASN A 163 -6.89 3.56 7.94
CA ASN A 163 -8.13 2.96 7.45
C ASN A 163 -9.16 4.02 6.99
N ILE A 164 -9.29 5.15 7.70
CA ILE A 164 -10.13 6.25 7.24
C ILE A 164 -9.65 6.79 5.90
N ILE A 165 -8.34 7.00 5.74
CA ILE A 165 -7.76 7.48 4.48
C ILE A 165 -8.04 6.48 3.35
N GLU A 166 -7.90 5.18 3.61
CA GLU A 166 -8.19 4.12 2.63
C GLU A 166 -9.67 4.08 2.25
N VAL A 167 -10.58 4.19 3.23
CA VAL A 167 -12.03 4.25 2.99
C VAL A 167 -12.39 5.48 2.17
N LEU A 168 -11.81 6.64 2.47
CA LEU A 168 -12.01 7.85 1.65
C LEU A 168 -11.51 7.65 0.23
N GLY A 169 -10.32 7.07 0.06
CA GLY A 169 -9.78 6.71 -1.26
C GLY A 169 -10.70 5.76 -2.02
N LEU A 170 -11.24 4.74 -1.36
CA LEU A 170 -12.22 3.82 -1.92
C LEU A 170 -13.51 4.53 -2.32
N LEU A 171 -14.06 5.40 -1.48
CA LEU A 171 -15.27 6.18 -1.78
C LEU A 171 -15.10 7.07 -3.01
N LEU A 172 -13.92 7.67 -3.18
CA LEU A 172 -13.59 8.47 -4.37
C LEU A 172 -13.54 7.64 -5.67
N THR A 173 -13.47 6.31 -5.59
CA THR A 173 -13.58 5.45 -6.77
C THR A 173 -15.03 5.25 -7.23
N PHE A 174 -16.04 5.67 -6.46
CA PHE A 174 -17.45 5.54 -6.83
C PHE A 174 -17.99 6.81 -7.50
N LYS A 175 -19.10 6.68 -8.23
CA LYS A 175 -19.81 7.85 -8.79
C LYS A 175 -20.34 8.73 -7.64
N PRO A 176 -20.29 10.06 -7.74
CA PRO A 176 -19.96 10.87 -8.93
C PRO A 176 -18.47 11.18 -9.16
N PHE A 177 -17.58 10.76 -8.26
CA PHE A 177 -16.18 11.20 -8.25
C PHE A 177 -15.33 10.57 -9.36
N LEU A 178 -15.51 9.28 -9.62
CA LEU A 178 -14.87 8.60 -10.74
C LEU A 178 -15.86 8.46 -11.91
N ALA A 179 -15.84 9.44 -12.80
CA ALA A 179 -16.50 9.34 -14.10
C ALA A 179 -15.64 8.47 -15.02
N LEU A 180 -16.16 7.29 -15.38
CA LEU A 180 -15.53 6.44 -16.38
C LEU A 180 -15.79 7.07 -17.76
N PRO A 181 -14.81 7.06 -18.68
CA PRO A 181 -15.06 7.39 -20.07
C PRO A 181 -16.16 6.47 -20.61
N ASP A 182 -17.10 7.00 -21.39
CA ASP A 182 -18.08 6.17 -22.08
C ASP A 182 -17.34 5.25 -23.06
N ASP A 183 -17.53 3.92 -22.95
CA ASP A 183 -16.93 2.90 -23.82
C ASP A 183 -17.44 2.97 -25.30
N ASN A 184 -18.09 4.07 -25.69
CA ASN A 184 -18.71 4.29 -27.00
C ASN A 184 -17.77 4.86 -28.08
N ILE A 185 -16.45 4.70 -27.92
CA ILE A 185 -15.51 4.97 -29.02
C ILE A 185 -15.01 3.62 -29.54
N SER A 186 -15.92 2.93 -30.25
CA SER A 186 -15.63 1.83 -31.17
C SER A 186 -14.86 2.32 -32.39
#